data_AF-A0A520EMW9-F1
#
_entry.id   AF-A0A520EMW9-F1
#
_cell.length_a   1.000
_cell.length_b   1.000
_cell.length_c   1.000
_cell.angle_alpha   90.00
_cell.angle_beta   90.00
_cell.angle_gamma   90.00
#
_symmetry.space_group_name_H-M   'P 1'
#
loop_
_entity.id
_entity.type
_entity.pdbx_description
1 polymer ?
#
loop_
_entity_poly.entity_id
_entity_poly.type
_entity_poly.pdbx_seq_one_letter_code
_entity_poly.pdbx_strand_id
1 'polypeptide(L)'
;GAGGAAHLPGMVASATPLPVIGVPVPLKYLDGMDSLLSIVQMPAGVPVATVSIGGARNAGLLAVRILGASDPVLQQRMSAFQASLEAMVLDKDAALRTTLLG
;
A
#
# COMPACT_ATOMS: atom_id res chain seq x y z
N GLY A 1 0.84 -9.99 3.37
CA GLY A 1 0.01 -10.13 2.16
C GLY A 1 -0.44 -11.56 2.04
N ALA A 2 -1.64 -11.81 1.50
CA ALA A 2 -2.14 -13.16 1.36
C ALA A 2 -2.67 -13.39 -0.06
N GLY A 3 -2.15 -14.42 -0.70
CA GLY A 3 -2.58 -14.93 -2.01
C GLY A 3 -2.96 -16.36 -1.77
N GLY A 4 -4.26 -16.64 -1.70
CA GLY A 4 -4.83 -17.96 -1.45
C GLY A 4 -5.48 -18.06 -0.07
N ALA A 5 -4.85 -17.46 0.96
CA ALA A 5 -5.43 -17.28 2.29
C ALA A 5 -5.89 -15.81 2.49
N ALA A 6 -6.62 -15.25 1.53
CA ALA A 6 -7.06 -13.86 1.54
C ALA A 6 -7.94 -13.50 2.75
N HIS A 7 -8.35 -14.47 3.56
CA HIS A 7 -9.01 -14.28 4.85
C HIS A 7 -8.09 -13.74 5.96
N LEU A 8 -6.76 -13.88 5.84
CA LEU A 8 -5.83 -13.58 6.95
C LEU A 8 -5.97 -12.13 7.45
N PRO A 9 -6.00 -11.09 6.60
CA PRO A 9 -6.20 -9.72 7.07
C PRO A 9 -7.51 -9.54 7.85
N GLY A 10 -8.60 -10.17 7.38
CA GLY A 10 -9.89 -10.12 8.08
C GLY A 10 -9.88 -10.81 9.44
N MET A 11 -9.22 -11.97 9.54
CA MET A 11 -9.06 -12.70 10.80
C MET A 11 -8.17 -11.96 11.80
N VAL A 12 -7.11 -11.29 11.33
CA VAL A 12 -6.27 -10.47 12.20
C VAL A 12 -7.07 -9.26 12.70
N ALA A 13 -7.84 -8.61 11.81
CA ALA A 13 -8.67 -7.45 12.17
C ALA A 13 -9.78 -7.78 13.17
N SER A 14 -10.34 -8.99 13.14
CA SER A 14 -11.34 -9.42 14.12
C SER A 14 -10.74 -9.70 15.51
N ALA A 15 -9.42 -9.90 15.59
CA ALA A 15 -8.71 -10.28 16.80
C ALA A 15 -7.92 -9.12 17.45
N THR A 16 -7.96 -7.91 16.89
CA THR A 16 -7.18 -6.77 17.40
C THR A 16 -7.90 -5.43 17.21
N PRO A 17 -7.79 -4.50 18.17
CA PRO A 17 -8.25 -3.12 17.97
C PRO A 17 -7.26 -2.27 17.15
N LEU A 18 -6.06 -2.78 16.86
CA LEU A 18 -5.05 -2.06 16.08
C LEU A 18 -5.41 -2.03 14.59
N PRO A 19 -4.98 -0.99 13.84
CA PRO A 19 -5.18 -0.94 12.39
C PRO A 19 -4.53 -2.14 11.68
N VAL A 20 -5.27 -2.76 10.76
CA VAL A 20 -4.77 -3.85 9.91
C VAL A 20 -4.73 -3.39 8.46
N ILE A 21 -3.57 -3.58 7.82
CA ILE A 21 -3.37 -3.26 6.40
C ILE A 21 -3.35 -4.56 5.60
N GLY A 22 -4.28 -4.69 4.67
CA GLY A 22 -4.41 -5.82 3.77
C GLY A 22 -3.64 -5.61 2.46
N VAL A 23 -2.79 -6.57 2.08
CA VAL A 23 -2.14 -6.60 0.76
C VAL A 23 -2.66 -7.82 0.00
N PRO A 24 -3.51 -7.62 -1.02
CA PRO A 24 -3.90 -8.70 -1.92
C PRO A 24 -2.67 -9.19 -2.68
N VAL A 25 -2.45 -10.49 -2.74
CA VAL A 25 -1.36 -11.08 -3.51
C VAL A 25 -1.95 -11.76 -4.75
N PRO A 26 -1.40 -11.54 -5.94
CA PRO A 26 -1.91 -12.16 -7.15
C PRO A 26 -1.84 -13.69 -7.05
N LEU A 27 -2.89 -14.34 -7.55
CA LEU A 27 -3.04 -15.78 -7.59
C LEU A 27 -2.96 -16.29 -9.03
N LYS A 28 -2.97 -17.63 -9.18
CA LYS A 28 -2.91 -18.31 -10.49
C LYS A 28 -4.05 -17.89 -11.43
N TYR A 29 -5.20 -17.53 -10.88
CA TYR A 29 -6.39 -17.14 -11.62
C TYR A 29 -6.83 -15.73 -11.19
N LEU A 30 -7.47 -15.00 -12.10
CA LEU A 30 -8.09 -13.69 -11.85
C LEU A 30 -7.12 -12.57 -11.40
N ASP A 31 -5.80 -12.75 -11.59
CA ASP A 31 -4.76 -11.73 -11.35
C ASP A 31 -4.85 -11.03 -9.98
N GLY A 32 -5.35 -11.73 -8.96
CA GLY A 32 -5.51 -11.21 -7.59
C GLY A 32 -6.81 -10.45 -7.32
N MET A 33 -7.75 -10.39 -8.26
CA MET A 33 -9.08 -9.81 -8.04
C MET A 33 -9.85 -10.57 -6.94
N ASP A 34 -9.71 -11.89 -6.91
CA ASP A 34 -10.24 -12.75 -5.86
C ASP A 34 -9.69 -12.38 -4.48
N SER A 35 -8.38 -12.17 -4.40
CA SER A 35 -7.70 -11.75 -3.17
C SER A 35 -8.08 -10.33 -2.77
N LEU A 36 -8.25 -9.42 -3.74
CA LEU A 36 -8.69 -8.05 -3.49
C LEU A 36 -10.09 -8.04 -2.88
N LEU A 37 -11.05 -8.70 -3.52
CA LEU A 37 -12.43 -8.74 -3.06
C LEU A 37 -12.57 -9.44 -1.71
N SER A 38 -11.78 -10.49 -1.47
CA SER A 38 -11.79 -11.21 -0.17
C SER A 38 -11.26 -10.38 1.00
N ILE A 39 -10.46 -9.35 0.73
CA ILE A 39 -9.84 -8.49 1.76
C ILE A 39 -10.62 -7.17 1.92
N VAL A 40 -11.03 -6.54 0.82
CA VAL A 40 -11.63 -5.20 0.86
C VAL A 40 -13.09 -5.20 1.29
N GLN A 41 -13.83 -6.29 1.03
CA GLN A 41 -15.27 -6.39 1.30
C GLN A 41 -15.57 -6.84 2.75
N MET A 42 -14.84 -6.31 3.73
CA MET A 42 -15.07 -6.61 5.13
C MET A 42 -16.43 -6.03 5.60
N PRO A 43 -17.17 -6.75 6.47
CA PRO A 43 -18.41 -6.24 7.03
C PRO A 43 -18.17 -5.06 7.97
N ALA A 44 -19.24 -4.28 8.21
CA ALA A 44 -19.21 -3.20 9.19
C ALA A 44 -18.77 -3.71 10.58
N GLY A 45 -17.89 -2.96 11.24
CA GLY A 45 -17.35 -3.28 12.56
C GLY A 45 -15.96 -3.92 12.57
N VAL A 46 -15.50 -4.51 11.45
CA VAL A 46 -14.17 -5.15 11.36
C VAL A 46 -13.38 -4.62 10.15
N PRO A 47 -12.95 -3.35 10.15
CA PRO A 47 -12.35 -2.72 8.98
C PRO A 47 -10.94 -3.23 8.68
N VAL A 48 -10.59 -3.28 7.39
CA VAL A 48 -9.22 -3.55 6.89
C VAL A 48 -8.84 -2.46 5.88
N ALA A 49 -7.69 -1.82 6.08
CA ALA A 49 -7.14 -0.86 5.13
C ALA A 49 -6.47 -1.61 3.96
N THR A 50 -7.16 -1.73 2.83
CA THR A 50 -6.66 -2.53 1.69
C THR A 50 -5.88 -1.66 0.71
N VAL A 51 -4.68 -2.10 0.32
CA VAL A 51 -3.87 -1.46 -0.74
C VAL A 51 -3.97 -2.22 -2.05
N SER A 52 -3.28 -1.74 -3.09
CA SER A 52 -3.25 -2.39 -4.41
C SER A 52 -2.77 -3.85 -4.34
N ILE A 53 -3.19 -4.65 -5.32
CA ILE A 53 -2.66 -6.02 -5.53
C ILE A 53 -1.13 -5.95 -5.67
N GLY A 54 -0.41 -6.80 -4.94
CA GLY A 54 1.06 -6.80 -4.87
C GLY A 54 1.67 -5.57 -4.19
N GLY A 55 0.85 -4.67 -3.63
CA GLY A 55 1.23 -3.36 -3.10
C GLY A 55 1.97 -3.35 -1.77
N ALA A 56 2.87 -4.31 -1.51
CA ALA A 56 3.57 -4.43 -0.23
C ALA A 56 4.33 -3.15 0.18
N ARG A 57 4.94 -2.47 -0.79
CA ARG A 57 5.60 -1.17 -0.57
C ARG A 57 4.61 -0.12 -0.05
N ASN A 58 3.42 -0.04 -0.65
CA ASN A 58 2.39 0.91 -0.23
C ASN A 58 1.81 0.56 1.14
N ALA A 59 1.73 -0.72 1.51
CA ALA A 59 1.35 -1.11 2.86
C ALA A 59 2.35 -0.62 3.91
N GLY A 60 3.66 -0.76 3.65
CA GLY A 60 4.69 -0.21 4.53
C GLY A 60 4.61 1.32 4.64
N LEU A 61 4.43 2.02 3.51
CA LEU A 61 4.25 3.47 3.51
C LEU A 61 2.99 3.92 4.25
N LEU A 62 1.88 3.18 4.11
CA LEU A 62 0.65 3.45 4.84
C LEU A 62 0.84 3.24 6.36
N ALA A 63 1.55 2.17 6.75
CA ALA A 63 1.91 1.96 8.15
C ALA A 63 2.75 3.11 8.72
N VAL A 64 3.75 3.58 7.97
CA VAL A 64 4.55 4.75 8.36
C VAL A 64 3.70 6.01 8.47
N ARG A 65 2.72 6.22 7.58
CA ARG A 65 1.78 7.36 7.68
C ARG A 65 0.87 7.27 8.90
N ILE A 66 0.40 6.09 9.26
CA ILE A 66 -0.40 5.87 10.48
C ILE A 66 0.44 6.20 11.71
N LEU A 67 1.66 5.67 11.80
CA LEU A 67 2.58 5.97 12.91
C LEU A 67 3.02 7.44 12.94
N GLY A 68 3.27 8.03 11.78
CA GLY A 68 3.68 9.42 11.62
C GLY A 68 2.60 10.44 12.01
N ALA A 69 1.35 10.01 12.26
CA ALA A 69 0.33 10.87 12.83
C ALA A 69 0.66 11.30 14.27
N SER A 70 1.47 10.51 15.00
CA SER A 70 1.93 10.80 16.35
C SER A 70 3.45 10.87 16.49
N ASP A 71 4.21 10.57 15.43
CA ASP A 71 5.67 10.63 15.42
C ASP A 71 6.18 11.67 14.39
N PRO A 72 6.62 12.86 14.85
CA PRO A 72 7.14 13.90 13.97
C PRO A 72 8.39 13.49 13.16
N VAL A 73 9.20 12.55 13.68
CA VAL A 73 10.39 12.07 12.96
C VAL A 73 9.97 11.22 11.76
N LEU A 74 8.98 10.34 11.94
CA LEU A 74 8.41 9.58 10.83
C LEU A 74 7.70 10.48 9.83
N GLN A 75 6.99 11.51 10.31
CA GLN A 75 6.36 12.50 9.45
C GLN A 75 7.38 13.21 8.55
N GLN A 76 8.48 13.72 9.13
CA GLN A 76 9.54 14.39 8.38
C GLN A 76 10.21 13.47 7.36
N ARG A 77 10.49 12.20 7.74
CA ARG A 77 11.04 11.19 6.82
C ARG A 77 10.08 10.91 5.66
N MET A 78 8.78 10.85 5.92
CA MET A 78 7.76 10.64 4.91
C MET A 78 7.66 11.83 3.94
N SER A 79 7.76 13.06 4.44
CA SER A 79 7.83 14.27 3.61
C SER A 79 9.07 14.30 2.73
N ALA A 80 10.24 13.97 3.28
CA ALA A 80 11.49 13.90 2.52
C ALA A 80 11.42 12.83 1.42
N PHE A 81 10.83 11.67 1.72
CA PHE A 81 10.60 10.64 0.71
C PHE A 81 9.66 11.11 -0.41
N GLN A 82 8.59 11.84 -0.10
CA GLN A 82 7.69 12.40 -1.12
C GLN A 82 8.42 13.39 -2.04
N ALA A 83 9.22 14.30 -1.48
CA ALA A 83 10.04 15.22 -2.25
C ALA A 83 11.03 14.48 -3.18
N SER A 84 11.61 13.37 -2.71
CA SER A 84 12.49 12.54 -3.54
C SER A 84 11.77 11.86 -4.73
N LEU A 85 10.48 11.52 -4.57
CA LEU A 85 9.68 10.95 -5.66
C LEU A 85 9.37 12.01 -6.72
N GLU A 86 9.06 13.23 -6.30
CA GLU A 86 8.83 14.36 -7.20
C GLU A 86 10.08 14.64 -8.04
N ALA A 87 11.24 14.76 -7.39
CA ALA A 87 12.53 14.93 -8.07
C ALA A 87 12.79 13.81 -9.08
N MET A 88 12.57 12.55 -8.71
CA MET A 88 12.74 11.41 -9.61
C MET A 88 11.83 11.48 -10.85
N VAL A 89 10.60 11.97 -10.71
CA VAL A 89 9.68 12.12 -11.86
C VAL A 89 10.16 13.23 -12.78
N LEU A 90 10.59 14.37 -12.23
CA LEU A 90 11.13 15.49 -13.00
C LEU A 90 12.40 15.10 -13.79
N ASP A 91 13.31 14.36 -13.15
CA ASP A 91 14.54 13.88 -13.78
C ASP A 91 14.23 12.93 -14.95
N LYS A 92 13.25 12.03 -14.77
CA LYS A 92 12.81 11.11 -15.83
C LYS A 92 12.13 11.84 -16.99
N ASP A 93 11.31 12.85 -16.72
CA ASP A 93 10.68 13.68 -17.75
C ASP A 93 11.74 14.43 -18.57
N ALA A 94 12.73 15.03 -17.91
CA ALA A 94 13.84 15.70 -18.58
C ALA A 94 14.62 14.74 -19.50
N ALA A 95 14.98 13.56 -18.98
CA ALA A 95 15.69 12.54 -19.76
C ALA A 95 14.88 12.04 -20.98
N LEU A 96 13.57 11.86 -20.80
CA LEU A 96 12.68 11.46 -21.88
C LEU A 96 12.62 12.53 -22.98
N ARG A 97 12.50 13.81 -22.60
CA ARG A 97 12.49 14.94 -23.56
C ARG A 97 13.80 15.01 -24.35
N THR A 98 14.94 14.82 -23.69
CA THR A 98 16.24 14.78 -24.38
C THR A 98 16.31 13.64 -25.40
N THR A 99 15.74 12.47 -25.08
CA THR A 99 15.75 11.31 -25.97
C THR A 99 14.81 11.48 -27.18
N LEU A 100 13.72 12.23 -27.03
CA LEU A 100 12.72 12.42 -28.09
C LEU A 100 12.97 13.64 -28.98
N LEU A 101 13.69 14.65 -28.48
CA LEU A 101 13.91 15.94 -29.16
C LEU A 101 15.37 16.17 -29.58
N GLY A 102 16.30 15.33 -29.14
CA GLY A 102 17.70 15.30 -29.60
C GLY A 102 17.90 14.23 -30.66
#